data_AF-A0A1T4VL38-F1
#
_entry.id   AF-A0A1T4VL38-F1
#
_cell.length_a   1.000
_cell.length_b   1.000
_cell.length_c   1.000
_cell.angle_alpha   90.00
_cell.angle_beta   90.00
_cell.angle_gamma   90.00
#
_symmetry.space_group_name_H-M   'P 1'
#
loop_
_entity.id
_entity.type
_entity.pdbx_description
1 polymer ?
#
loop_
_entity_poly.entity_id
_entity_poly.type
_entity_poly.pdbx_seq_one_letter_code
_entity_poly.pdbx_strand_id
1 'polypeptide(L)'
;MTIDDARIEYNKVVRDNLKNIRAGKLKSPDCTYTEYVLVEHSFLYAEDGAYEMEISLAPDAICGDKTIDKMVSLYPDEYERKSLYKLIRDNRFDCLIWPTYAISINQMRYAVYRDRVDLTLMDVERFYNIIEDEAKLGNAFSDVAFDRIEKECRLSKAYLNFHTLAWMCSFKNFSDFVEKRGLKDFVEYDGKKYHATAWAGSDTRINSEDFKVYFERLVDVMGKMA
;
A
#
# COMPACT_ATOMS: atom_id res chain seq x y z
N MET A 1 -11.21 -17.72 -8.88
CA MET A 1 -12.14 -16.60 -8.68
C MET A 1 -11.67 -15.47 -9.58
N THR A 2 -12.54 -14.82 -10.34
CA THR A 2 -12.15 -13.63 -11.14
C THR A 2 -12.01 -12.40 -10.23
N ILE A 3 -11.41 -11.31 -10.72
CA ILE A 3 -11.34 -10.05 -9.97
C ILE A 3 -12.74 -9.49 -9.66
N ASP A 4 -13.67 -9.64 -10.62
CA ASP A 4 -15.05 -9.16 -10.47
C ASP A 4 -15.80 -9.99 -9.42
N ASP A 5 -15.64 -11.31 -9.42
CA ASP A 5 -16.21 -12.18 -8.40
C ASP A 5 -15.71 -11.81 -7.00
N ALA A 6 -14.39 -11.57 -6.89
CA ALA A 6 -13.76 -11.19 -5.62
C ALA A 6 -14.27 -9.84 -5.12
N ARG A 7 -14.43 -8.85 -6.02
CA ARG A 7 -15.00 -7.54 -5.70
C ARG A 7 -16.46 -7.65 -5.26
N ILE A 8 -17.26 -8.48 -5.93
CA ILE A 8 -18.66 -8.73 -5.57
C ILE A 8 -18.75 -9.37 -4.18
N GLU A 9 -17.90 -10.36 -3.89
CA GLU A 9 -17.84 -11.01 -2.58
C GLU A 9 -17.45 -10.02 -1.48
N TYR A 10 -16.37 -9.27 -1.69
CA TYR A 10 -15.91 -8.24 -0.77
C TYR A 10 -17.03 -7.23 -0.45
N ASN A 11 -17.65 -6.65 -1.50
CA ASN A 11 -18.73 -5.68 -1.34
C ASN A 11 -19.99 -6.27 -0.70
N LYS A 12 -20.24 -7.57 -0.87
CA LYS A 12 -21.32 -8.27 -0.15
C LYS A 12 -21.02 -8.34 1.35
N VAL A 13 -19.80 -8.72 1.74
CA VAL A 13 -19.39 -8.77 3.16
C VAL A 13 -19.44 -7.38 3.79
N VAL A 14 -18.98 -6.34 3.09
CA VAL A 14 -19.07 -4.94 3.56
C VAL A 14 -20.52 -4.53 3.81
N ARG A 15 -21.43 -4.80 2.87
CA ARG A 15 -22.88 -4.50 3.03
C ARG A 15 -23.49 -5.24 4.22
N ASP A 16 -23.14 -6.51 4.42
CA ASP A 16 -23.65 -7.29 5.53
C ASP A 16 -23.09 -6.81 6.88
N ASN A 17 -21.82 -6.41 6.93
CA ASN A 17 -21.20 -5.77 8.09
C ASN A 17 -21.89 -4.44 8.43
N LEU A 18 -22.20 -3.61 7.44
CA LEU A 18 -22.89 -2.32 7.65
C LEU A 18 -24.31 -2.49 8.24
N LYS A 19 -25.01 -3.58 7.88
CA LYS A 19 -26.32 -3.93 8.48
C LYS A 19 -26.19 -4.40 9.92
N ASN A 20 -25.13 -5.16 10.21
CA ASN A 20 -24.92 -5.80 11.51
C ASN A 20 -23.94 -5.04 12.41
N ILE A 21 -23.62 -3.78 12.09
CA ILE A 21 -22.52 -3.06 12.73
C ILE A 21 -22.69 -2.87 14.25
N ARG A 22 -23.94 -2.86 14.72
CA ARG A 22 -24.32 -2.76 16.14
C ARG A 22 -24.35 -4.13 16.85
N ALA A 23 -24.44 -5.23 16.11
CA ALA A 23 -24.55 -6.59 16.65
C ALA A 23 -23.20 -7.20 17.05
N GLY A 24 -22.08 -6.48 16.83
CA GLY A 24 -20.74 -6.92 17.18
C GLY A 24 -19.99 -7.59 16.02
N LYS A 25 -19.07 -8.52 16.37
CA LYS A 25 -17.99 -9.09 15.51
C LYS A 25 -18.27 -9.04 14.01
N LEU A 26 -17.60 -8.09 13.34
CA LEU A 26 -17.63 -7.99 11.89
C LEU A 26 -16.83 -9.12 11.25
N LYS A 27 -17.26 -9.55 10.06
CA LYS A 27 -16.43 -10.44 9.23
C LYS A 27 -15.35 -9.62 8.53
N SER A 28 -14.15 -10.17 8.38
CA SER A 28 -13.19 -9.56 7.47
C SER A 28 -13.78 -9.55 6.05
N PRO A 29 -13.85 -8.40 5.36
CA PRO A 29 -14.26 -8.37 3.96
C PRO A 29 -13.14 -8.86 3.04
N ASP A 30 -11.89 -8.87 3.53
CA ASP A 30 -10.71 -9.28 2.79
C ASP A 30 -10.83 -10.77 2.43
N CYS A 31 -10.74 -11.09 1.14
CA CYS A 31 -10.87 -12.44 0.64
C CYS A 31 -9.52 -12.96 0.13
N THR A 32 -9.40 -14.29 0.02
CA THR A 32 -8.24 -14.93 -0.60
C THR A 32 -8.34 -14.83 -2.12
N TYR A 33 -8.19 -13.61 -2.63
CA TYR A 33 -8.03 -13.34 -4.05
C TYR A 33 -6.58 -12.98 -4.35
N THR A 34 -6.08 -13.47 -5.47
CA THR A 34 -4.76 -13.14 -5.97
C THR A 34 -4.87 -12.95 -7.47
N GLU A 35 -4.45 -11.79 -7.97
CA GLU A 35 -4.23 -11.55 -9.39
C GLU A 35 -2.79 -11.91 -9.75
N TYR A 36 -2.54 -12.23 -11.01
CA TYR A 36 -1.21 -12.54 -11.52
C TYR A 36 -0.83 -11.53 -12.60
N VAL A 37 0.37 -10.99 -12.50
CA VAL A 37 0.96 -10.12 -13.52
C VAL A 37 2.23 -10.77 -14.05
N LEU A 38 2.41 -10.73 -15.36
CA LEU A 38 3.68 -11.11 -15.98
C LEU A 38 4.59 -9.88 -15.97
N VAL A 39 5.78 -10.04 -15.40
CA VAL A 39 6.81 -9.02 -15.36
C VAL A 39 8.01 -9.51 -16.14
N GLU A 40 8.34 -8.79 -17.21
CA GLU A 40 9.64 -8.91 -17.87
C GLU A 40 10.67 -8.09 -17.10
N HIS A 41 11.81 -8.70 -16.77
CA HIS A 41 12.85 -7.98 -16.04
C HIS A 41 14.25 -8.17 -16.63
N SER A 42 14.94 -7.05 -16.89
CA SER A 42 16.26 -7.02 -17.53
C SER A 42 17.46 -7.37 -16.63
N PHE A 43 17.38 -7.31 -15.31
CA PHE A 43 18.47 -7.77 -14.42
C PHE A 43 18.58 -9.31 -14.30
N LEU A 44 17.61 -10.08 -14.81
CA LEU A 44 17.56 -11.55 -14.68
C LEU A 44 18.36 -12.32 -15.74
N TYR A 45 19.06 -11.62 -16.65
CA TYR A 45 19.75 -12.29 -17.74
C TYR A 45 20.95 -13.10 -17.24
N ALA A 46 20.88 -14.41 -17.47
CA ALA A 46 21.98 -15.18 -18.01
C ALA A 46 21.71 -15.39 -19.52
N GLU A 47 22.43 -14.62 -20.33
CA GLU A 47 22.72 -14.75 -21.78
C GLU A 47 21.61 -14.89 -22.85
N ASP A 48 20.44 -15.53 -22.66
CA ASP A 48 19.66 -16.02 -23.83
C ASP A 48 18.15 -15.68 -23.94
N GLY A 49 17.65 -14.60 -23.34
CA GLY A 49 16.28 -14.10 -23.62
C GLY A 49 15.55 -13.51 -22.42
N ALA A 50 14.49 -12.72 -22.69
CA ALA A 50 13.67 -12.10 -21.65
C ALA A 50 12.99 -13.18 -20.80
N TYR A 51 13.27 -13.20 -19.50
CA TYR A 51 12.57 -14.06 -18.55
C TYR A 51 11.31 -13.35 -18.08
N GLU A 52 10.15 -13.94 -18.38
CA GLU A 52 8.88 -13.54 -17.81
C GLU A 52 8.72 -14.20 -16.44
N MET A 53 8.46 -13.39 -15.42
CA MET A 53 8.10 -13.88 -14.08
C MET A 53 6.63 -13.61 -13.83
N GLU A 54 5.90 -14.65 -13.45
CA GLU A 54 4.54 -14.51 -12.95
C GLU A 54 4.58 -14.09 -11.48
N ILE A 55 4.00 -12.93 -11.19
CA ILE A 55 3.96 -12.33 -9.85
C ILE A 55 2.53 -12.28 -9.36
N SER A 56 2.32 -12.90 -8.21
CA SER A 56 1.05 -12.95 -7.51
C SER A 56 0.85 -11.67 -6.68
N LEU A 57 -0.26 -10.96 -6.87
CA LEU A 57 -0.62 -9.75 -6.13
C LEU A 57 -1.95 -9.96 -5.40
N ALA A 58 -2.10 -9.45 -4.18
CA ALA A 58 -3.38 -9.43 -3.50
C ALA A 58 -3.77 -8.03 -3.03
N PRO A 59 -5.09 -7.75 -3.02
CA PRO A 59 -5.60 -6.55 -2.43
C PRO A 59 -5.40 -6.51 -0.92
N ASP A 60 -5.36 -5.29 -0.40
CA ASP A 60 -5.00 -5.00 0.98
C ASP A 60 -5.86 -3.87 1.53
N ALA A 61 -6.15 -3.96 2.83
CA ALA A 61 -6.93 -2.95 3.51
C ALA A 61 -6.10 -1.68 3.72
N ILE A 62 -6.76 -0.53 3.65
CA ILE A 62 -6.16 0.77 3.98
C ILE A 62 -5.76 0.80 5.46
N CYS A 63 -6.66 0.36 6.35
CA CYS A 63 -6.37 0.16 7.77
C CYS A 63 -7.22 -0.98 8.37
N GLY A 64 -6.73 -1.55 9.48
CA GLY A 64 -7.48 -2.52 10.27
C GLY A 64 -8.79 -1.97 10.86
N ASP A 65 -9.75 -2.87 11.10
CA ASP A 65 -11.03 -2.57 11.77
C ASP A 65 -10.84 -2.07 13.22
N LYS A 66 -9.86 -2.63 13.92
CA LYS A 66 -9.47 -2.21 15.28
C LYS A 66 -9.01 -0.75 15.33
N THR A 67 -8.41 -0.25 14.24
CA THR A 67 -8.02 1.16 14.13
C THR A 67 -9.26 2.06 14.12
N ILE A 68 -10.28 1.69 13.33
CA ILE A 68 -11.57 2.39 13.29
C ILE A 68 -12.23 2.39 14.67
N ASP A 69 -12.29 1.22 15.32
CA ASP A 69 -12.90 1.07 16.65
C ASP A 69 -12.21 1.96 17.70
N LYS A 70 -10.88 2.01 17.64
CA LYS A 70 -10.09 2.83 18.57
C LYS A 70 -10.28 4.32 18.32
N MET A 71 -10.35 4.76 17.07
CA MET A 71 -10.61 6.16 16.72
C MET A 71 -11.97 6.63 17.23
N VAL A 72 -13.02 5.84 17.01
CA VAL A 72 -14.37 6.13 17.51
C VAL A 72 -14.40 6.15 19.05
N SER A 73 -13.67 5.25 19.70
CA SER A 73 -13.60 5.23 21.17
C SER A 73 -12.87 6.44 21.77
N LEU A 74 -11.88 7.00 21.08
CA LEU A 74 -11.12 8.15 21.56
C LEU A 74 -11.82 9.48 21.28
N TYR A 75 -12.54 9.56 20.15
CA TYR A 75 -13.22 10.78 19.69
C TYR A 75 -14.69 10.48 19.32
N PRO A 76 -15.52 10.07 20.30
CA PRO A 76 -16.90 9.61 20.06
C PRO A 76 -17.84 10.70 19.54
N ASP A 77 -17.54 11.97 19.82
CA ASP A 77 -18.33 13.11 19.36
C ASP A 77 -17.97 13.56 17.93
N GLU A 78 -16.82 13.11 17.41
CA GLU A 78 -16.31 13.46 16.08
C GLU A 78 -16.60 12.37 15.05
N TYR A 79 -16.58 11.09 15.46
CA TYR A 79 -16.67 9.96 14.53
C TYR A 79 -17.78 8.99 14.86
N GLU A 80 -18.56 8.63 13.83
CA GLU A 80 -19.49 7.51 13.88
C GLU A 80 -18.89 6.29 13.17
N ARG A 81 -18.84 5.15 13.87
CA ARG A 81 -18.26 3.89 13.37
C ARG A 81 -18.79 3.47 12.01
N LYS A 82 -20.11 3.58 11.78
CA LYS A 82 -20.73 3.15 10.52
C LYS A 82 -20.30 4.01 9.35
N SER A 83 -20.27 5.32 9.53
CA SER A 83 -19.78 6.27 8.54
C SER A 83 -18.32 6.04 8.20
N LEU A 84 -17.43 5.90 9.20
CA LEU A 84 -16.01 5.60 8.96
C LEU A 84 -15.81 4.24 8.28
N TYR A 85 -16.48 3.19 8.75
CA TYR A 85 -16.37 1.87 8.16
C TYR A 85 -16.81 1.87 6.69
N LYS A 86 -17.94 2.53 6.39
CA LYS A 86 -18.40 2.71 5.01
C LYS A 86 -17.34 3.42 4.17
N LEU A 87 -16.82 4.55 4.65
CA LEU A 87 -15.83 5.34 3.92
C LEU A 87 -14.54 4.55 3.58
N ILE A 88 -14.07 3.76 4.54
CA ILE A 88 -12.78 3.05 4.45
C ILE A 88 -12.92 1.69 3.73
N ARG A 89 -14.10 1.08 3.72
CA ARG A 89 -14.28 -0.28 3.16
C ARG A 89 -15.19 -0.32 1.93
N ASP A 90 -16.17 0.54 1.78
CA ASP A 90 -17.13 0.44 0.67
C ASP A 90 -16.44 0.72 -0.68
N ASN A 91 -16.49 -0.24 -1.61
CA ASN A 91 -15.78 -0.20 -2.89
C ASN A 91 -14.27 0.09 -2.77
N ARG A 92 -13.60 -0.44 -1.74
CA ARG A 92 -12.15 -0.26 -1.52
C ARG A 92 -11.32 -1.53 -1.75
N PHE A 93 -11.89 -2.54 -2.39
CA PHE A 93 -11.27 -3.84 -2.61
C PHE A 93 -9.84 -3.72 -3.17
N ASP A 94 -9.67 -2.97 -4.25
CA ASP A 94 -8.44 -2.82 -5.03
C ASP A 94 -7.68 -1.52 -4.73
N CYS A 95 -7.99 -0.84 -3.63
CA CYS A 95 -7.37 0.45 -3.30
C CYS A 95 -5.86 0.33 -3.07
N LEU A 96 -5.43 -0.74 -2.41
CA LEU A 96 -4.02 -1.09 -2.23
C LEU A 96 -3.85 -2.54 -2.67
N ILE A 97 -2.82 -2.80 -3.47
CA ILE A 97 -2.51 -4.13 -3.98
C ILE A 97 -0.99 -4.29 -3.98
N TRP A 98 -0.53 -5.42 -3.44
CA TRP A 98 0.89 -5.70 -3.25
C TRP A 98 1.23 -7.13 -3.68
N PRO A 99 2.50 -7.40 -4.04
CA PRO A 99 2.99 -8.77 -4.17
C PRO A 99 2.73 -9.61 -2.91
N THR A 100 2.18 -10.81 -3.09
CA THR A 100 1.87 -11.76 -2.01
C THR A 100 2.91 -12.84 -1.87
N TYR A 101 4.03 -12.47 -1.25
CA TYR A 101 5.11 -13.40 -0.91
C TYR A 101 5.49 -13.26 0.57
N ALA A 102 6.33 -14.16 1.05
CA ALA A 102 6.84 -14.09 2.41
C ALA A 102 7.56 -12.73 2.64
N ILE A 103 7.18 -12.04 3.71
CA ILE A 103 7.66 -10.67 4.03
C ILE A 103 7.18 -9.67 2.97
N SER A 104 5.86 -9.61 2.75
CA SER A 104 5.27 -8.67 1.80
C SER A 104 5.32 -7.22 2.28
N ILE A 105 5.13 -6.28 1.35
CA ILE A 105 4.97 -4.85 1.67
C ILE A 105 3.85 -4.66 2.70
N ASN A 106 2.72 -5.36 2.57
CA ASN A 106 1.63 -5.30 3.54
C ASN A 106 2.08 -5.69 4.96
N GLN A 107 2.73 -6.86 5.10
CA GLN A 107 3.19 -7.35 6.40
C GLN A 107 4.18 -6.38 7.05
N MET A 108 5.12 -5.85 6.26
CA MET A 108 6.11 -4.89 6.74
C MET A 108 5.50 -3.52 7.04
N ARG A 109 4.53 -3.07 6.24
CA ARG A 109 3.76 -1.84 6.47
C ARG A 109 3.08 -1.87 7.85
N TYR A 110 2.39 -2.95 8.19
CA TYR A 110 1.79 -3.06 9.52
C TYR A 110 2.85 -3.09 10.63
N ALA A 111 3.92 -3.87 10.43
CA ALA A 111 4.97 -4.07 11.44
C ALA A 111 5.75 -2.78 11.74
N VAL A 112 6.10 -2.01 10.71
CA VAL A 112 6.96 -0.81 10.79
C VAL A 112 6.14 0.46 10.95
N TYR A 113 5.05 0.59 10.20
CA TYR A 113 4.28 1.83 10.06
C TYR A 113 2.85 1.78 10.59
N ARG A 114 2.38 0.63 11.12
CA ARG A 114 1.01 0.47 11.66
C ARG A 114 -0.08 0.90 10.65
N ASP A 115 0.07 0.44 9.42
CA ASP A 115 -0.81 0.74 8.28
C ASP A 115 -0.77 2.19 7.77
N ARG A 116 0.21 2.99 8.18
CA ARG A 116 0.40 4.34 7.63
C ARG A 116 0.82 4.32 6.17
N VAL A 117 -0.12 4.61 5.29
CA VAL A 117 0.08 4.59 3.83
C VAL A 117 1.01 5.69 3.37
N ASP A 118 0.97 6.86 3.99
CA ASP A 118 1.83 8.00 3.65
C ASP A 118 3.31 7.69 3.91
N LEU A 119 3.65 7.15 5.07
CA LEU A 119 5.01 6.70 5.39
C LEU A 119 5.44 5.51 4.50
N THR A 120 4.50 4.64 4.14
CA THR A 120 4.78 3.53 3.20
C THR A 120 5.16 4.06 1.83
N LEU A 121 4.41 5.05 1.31
CA LEU A 121 4.69 5.66 0.01
C LEU A 121 5.97 6.49 0.02
N MET A 122 6.33 7.12 1.14
CA MET A 122 7.63 7.75 1.31
C MET A 122 8.79 6.74 1.24
N ASP A 123 8.63 5.56 1.85
CA ASP A 123 9.63 4.49 1.80
C ASP A 123 9.75 3.92 0.37
N VAL A 124 8.63 3.77 -0.33
CA VAL A 124 8.58 3.37 -1.75
C VAL A 124 9.25 4.43 -2.64
N GLU A 125 8.97 5.71 -2.44
CA GLU A 125 9.64 6.80 -3.17
C GLU A 125 11.16 6.77 -2.94
N ARG A 126 11.59 6.53 -1.69
CA ARG A 126 13.01 6.39 -1.36
C ARG A 126 13.66 5.22 -2.10
N PHE A 127 12.99 4.08 -2.21
CA PHE A 127 13.45 2.97 -3.04
C PHE A 127 13.70 3.43 -4.49
N TYR A 128 12.72 4.10 -5.12
CA TYR A 128 12.89 4.54 -6.52
C TYR A 128 13.97 5.61 -6.69
N ASN A 129 14.15 6.52 -5.72
CA ASN A 129 15.23 7.50 -5.77
C ASN A 129 16.61 6.81 -5.82
N ILE A 130 16.79 5.72 -5.07
CA ILE A 130 18.04 4.92 -5.10
C ILE A 130 18.22 4.28 -6.48
N ILE A 131 17.18 3.67 -7.04
CA ILE A 131 17.23 3.05 -8.38
C ILE A 131 17.53 4.09 -9.46
N GLU A 132 16.90 5.26 -9.41
CA GLU A 132 17.15 6.35 -10.36
C GLU A 132 18.59 6.89 -10.28
N ASP A 133 19.15 7.00 -9.08
CA ASP A 133 20.54 7.41 -8.89
C ASP A 133 21.51 6.41 -9.55
N GLU A 134 21.26 5.11 -9.39
CA GLU A 134 22.07 4.05 -10.01
C GLU A 134 21.91 4.04 -11.54
N ALA A 135 20.70 4.23 -12.05
CA ALA A 135 20.44 4.31 -13.48
C ALA A 135 21.18 5.50 -14.12
N LYS A 136 21.29 6.66 -13.44
CA LYS A 136 22.10 7.81 -13.90
C LYS A 136 23.59 7.50 -13.97
N LEU A 137 24.07 6.54 -13.18
CA LEU A 137 25.45 6.05 -13.21
C LEU A 137 25.67 4.96 -14.26
N GLY A 138 24.62 4.52 -14.97
CA GLY A 138 24.67 3.47 -15.98
C GLY A 138 24.60 2.05 -15.43
N ASN A 139 24.23 1.87 -14.15
CA ASN A 139 24.08 0.56 -13.52
C ASN A 139 22.64 0.04 -13.67
N ALA A 140 22.47 -1.26 -13.93
CA ALA A 140 21.13 -1.88 -14.01
C ALA A 140 20.54 -2.16 -12.62
N PHE A 141 21.33 -2.73 -11.72
CA PHE A 141 21.13 -2.85 -10.27
C PHE A 141 22.48 -3.30 -9.69
N SER A 142 22.96 -2.66 -8.64
CA SER A 142 24.32 -2.88 -8.12
C SER A 142 24.30 -3.30 -6.65
N ASP A 143 25.41 -3.85 -6.16
CA ASP A 143 25.60 -4.10 -4.72
C ASP A 143 25.47 -2.81 -3.91
N VAL A 144 25.85 -1.66 -4.50
CA VAL A 144 25.67 -0.33 -3.89
C VAL A 144 24.18 0.00 -3.74
N ALA A 145 23.37 -0.29 -4.76
CA ALA A 145 21.92 -0.12 -4.71
C ALA A 145 21.31 -0.99 -3.60
N PHE A 146 21.74 -2.25 -3.53
CA PHE A 146 21.30 -3.20 -2.50
C PHE A 146 21.60 -2.67 -1.10
N ASP A 147 22.85 -2.29 -0.84
CA ASP A 147 23.31 -1.73 0.42
C ASP A 147 22.53 -0.47 0.83
N ARG A 148 22.27 0.42 -0.13
CA ARG A 148 21.50 1.65 0.11
C ARG A 148 20.06 1.33 0.45
N ILE A 149 19.41 0.43 -0.30
CA ILE A 149 18.03 0.02 0.01
C ILE A 149 17.96 -0.59 1.40
N GLU A 150 18.89 -1.48 1.77
CA GLU A 150 18.91 -2.09 3.10
C GLU A 150 19.04 -1.06 4.24
N LYS A 151 19.86 -0.01 4.04
CA LYS A 151 20.14 1.03 5.04
C LYS A 151 19.10 2.14 5.08
N GLU A 152 18.56 2.54 3.93
CA GLU A 152 17.77 3.76 3.77
C GLU A 152 16.25 3.50 3.73
N CYS A 153 15.81 2.29 3.35
CA CYS A 153 14.39 1.91 3.28
C CYS A 153 14.01 1.05 4.48
N ARG A 154 12.99 1.45 5.26
CA ARG A 154 12.56 0.68 6.44
C ARG A 154 11.79 -0.57 6.05
N LEU A 155 11.25 -0.62 4.82
CA LEU A 155 10.61 -1.81 4.26
C LEU A 155 11.57 -2.63 3.38
N SER A 156 12.89 -2.43 3.48
CA SER A 156 13.92 -3.08 2.67
C SER A 156 13.77 -4.61 2.58
N LYS A 157 13.41 -5.28 3.68
CA LYS A 157 13.17 -6.74 3.67
C LYS A 157 12.08 -7.17 2.69
N ALA A 158 11.05 -6.36 2.50
CA ALA A 158 10.02 -6.61 1.51
C ALA A 158 10.52 -6.28 0.10
N TYR A 159 11.20 -5.16 -0.08
CA TYR A 159 11.70 -4.71 -1.39
C TYR A 159 12.78 -5.62 -1.96
N LEU A 160 13.65 -6.18 -1.12
CA LEU A 160 14.73 -7.08 -1.52
C LEU A 160 14.28 -8.54 -1.64
N ASN A 161 12.99 -8.84 -1.38
CA ASN A 161 12.42 -10.10 -1.81
C ASN A 161 12.40 -10.11 -3.35
N PHE A 162 12.94 -11.17 -3.95
CA PHE A 162 13.12 -11.29 -5.40
C PHE A 162 11.88 -10.94 -6.24
N HIS A 163 10.70 -11.44 -5.86
CA HIS A 163 9.46 -11.18 -6.61
C HIS A 163 9.00 -9.73 -6.43
N THR A 164 9.05 -9.20 -5.21
CA THR A 164 8.73 -7.80 -4.96
C THR A 164 9.70 -6.86 -5.69
N LEU A 165 11.00 -7.18 -5.69
CA LEU A 165 12.02 -6.41 -6.38
C LEU A 165 11.73 -6.36 -7.88
N ALA A 166 11.50 -7.52 -8.51
CA ALA A 166 11.15 -7.60 -9.93
C ALA A 166 9.90 -6.78 -10.25
N TRP A 167 8.86 -6.89 -9.42
CA TRP A 167 7.63 -6.10 -9.57
C TRP A 167 7.90 -4.59 -9.45
N MET A 168 8.64 -4.15 -8.44
CA MET A 168 8.97 -2.73 -8.23
C MET A 168 9.81 -2.18 -9.39
N CYS A 169 10.77 -2.94 -9.90
CA CYS A 169 11.59 -2.52 -11.03
C CYS A 169 10.86 -2.59 -12.39
N SER A 170 9.64 -3.15 -12.46
CA SER A 170 8.79 -3.09 -13.65
C SER A 170 8.20 -1.68 -13.91
N PHE A 171 8.24 -0.81 -12.90
CA PHE A 171 7.82 0.59 -13.00
C PHE A 171 9.02 1.46 -13.36
N LYS A 172 8.79 2.51 -14.16
CA LYS A 172 9.87 3.41 -14.61
C LYS A 172 10.48 4.22 -13.47
N ASN A 173 9.63 4.69 -12.55
CA ASN A 173 9.98 5.51 -11.40
C ASN A 173 8.78 5.58 -10.45
N PHE A 174 8.94 6.32 -9.34
CA PHE A 174 7.87 6.51 -8.36
C PHE A 174 6.58 7.11 -8.96
N SER A 175 6.69 8.04 -9.91
CA SER A 175 5.51 8.63 -10.55
C SER A 175 4.78 7.59 -11.40
N ASP A 176 5.48 6.84 -12.26
CA ASP A 176 4.90 5.74 -13.05
C ASP A 176 4.25 4.68 -12.15
N PHE A 177 4.85 4.37 -10.99
CA PHE A 177 4.27 3.53 -9.96
C PHE A 177 2.95 4.10 -9.42
N VAL A 178 2.93 5.36 -8.98
CA VAL A 178 1.72 6.03 -8.47
C VAL A 178 0.60 6.01 -9.50
N GLU A 179 0.91 6.31 -10.77
CA GLU A 179 -0.11 6.37 -11.82
C GLU A 179 -0.70 5.00 -12.12
N LYS A 180 0.15 4.00 -12.36
CA LYS A 180 -0.29 2.64 -12.69
C LYS A 180 -0.97 1.93 -11.53
N ARG A 181 -0.68 2.33 -10.29
CA ARG A 181 -1.34 1.79 -9.09
C ARG A 181 -2.54 2.63 -8.62
N GLY A 182 -2.87 3.72 -9.30
CA GLY A 182 -4.04 4.55 -8.95
C GLY A 182 -3.91 5.26 -7.60
N LEU A 183 -2.70 5.64 -7.19
CA LEU A 183 -2.41 6.16 -5.84
C LEU A 183 -2.31 7.69 -5.79
N LYS A 184 -2.80 8.38 -6.82
CA LYS A 184 -2.65 9.84 -7.00
C LYS A 184 -3.22 10.66 -5.83
N ASP A 185 -4.30 10.17 -5.21
CA ASP A 185 -4.95 10.86 -4.08
C ASP A 185 -4.14 10.78 -2.78
N PHE A 186 -3.14 9.90 -2.71
CA PHE A 186 -2.29 9.71 -1.53
C PHE A 186 -0.98 10.50 -1.55
N VAL A 187 -0.69 11.19 -2.65
CA VAL A 187 0.58 11.87 -2.89
C VAL A 187 0.36 13.30 -3.40
N GLU A 188 1.43 14.09 -3.39
CA GLU A 188 1.45 15.45 -3.92
C GLU A 188 2.05 15.47 -5.33
N TYR A 189 1.63 16.41 -6.17
CA TYR A 189 2.19 16.62 -7.51
C TYR A 189 2.79 18.03 -7.61
N ASP A 190 4.07 18.13 -7.91
CA ASP A 190 4.80 19.42 -7.97
C ASP A 190 4.74 20.09 -9.36
N GLY A 191 3.95 19.54 -10.28
CA GLY A 191 3.89 19.98 -11.69
C GLY A 191 4.82 19.19 -12.62
N LYS A 192 5.65 18.29 -12.08
CA LYS A 192 6.54 17.41 -12.85
C LYS A 192 6.45 15.96 -12.42
N LYS A 193 6.50 15.69 -11.12
CA LYS A 193 6.49 14.35 -10.54
C LYS A 193 5.65 14.29 -9.27
N TYR A 194 5.24 13.06 -8.95
CA TYR A 194 4.58 12.74 -7.69
C TYR A 194 5.60 12.59 -6.57
N HIS A 195 5.20 12.98 -5.36
CA HIS A 195 5.98 12.94 -4.13
C HIS A 195 5.11 12.51 -2.95
N ALA A 196 5.63 11.61 -2.13
CA ALA A 196 5.00 11.24 -0.87
C ALA A 196 5.53 12.13 0.25
N THR A 197 4.61 12.62 1.08
CA THR A 197 4.90 13.44 2.25
C THR A 197 4.29 12.79 3.48
N ALA A 198 4.95 12.94 4.63
CA ALA A 198 4.36 12.52 5.89
C ALA A 198 3.20 13.47 6.20
N TRP A 199 2.00 12.93 6.37
CA TRP A 199 0.82 13.73 6.69
C TRP A 199 0.82 14.22 8.14
N ALA A 200 1.56 13.53 9.01
CA ALA A 200 1.70 13.87 10.42
C ALA A 200 2.91 13.16 11.02
N GLY A 201 3.83 13.89 11.66
CA GLY A 201 5.03 13.38 12.34
C GLY A 201 5.57 12.01 11.91
N SER A 202 6.08 11.23 12.86
CA SER A 202 6.53 9.85 12.60
C SER A 202 6.03 8.85 13.65
N ASP A 203 5.26 9.32 14.64
CA ASP A 203 4.65 8.43 15.63
C ASP A 203 3.52 7.64 14.98
N THR A 204 3.49 6.34 15.28
CA THR A 204 2.50 5.39 14.77
C THR A 204 1.56 4.91 15.87
N ARG A 205 1.66 5.44 17.09
CA ARG A 205 0.79 5.08 18.22
C ARG A 205 -0.57 5.72 18.03
N ILE A 206 -1.63 4.91 18.07
CA ILE A 206 -3.00 5.35 17.79
C ILE A 206 -3.55 6.45 18.71
N ASN A 207 -2.96 6.65 19.89
CA ASN A 207 -3.33 7.69 20.84
C ASN A 207 -2.42 8.93 20.77
N SER A 208 -1.48 8.99 19.82
CA SER A 208 -0.69 10.19 19.59
C SER A 208 -1.48 11.20 18.75
N GLU A 209 -1.17 12.48 18.94
CA GLU A 209 -1.72 13.56 18.12
C GLU A 209 -1.38 13.36 16.64
N ASP A 210 -0.13 12.93 16.34
CA ASP A 210 0.30 12.60 14.98
C ASP A 210 -0.62 11.55 14.32
N PHE A 211 -1.02 10.52 15.05
CA PHE A 211 -1.90 9.50 14.48
C PHE A 211 -3.31 10.05 14.22
N LYS A 212 -3.83 10.91 15.09
CA LYS A 212 -5.12 11.59 14.86
C LYS A 212 -5.07 12.40 13.57
N VAL A 213 -4.04 13.25 13.41
CA VAL A 213 -3.86 14.09 12.21
C VAL A 213 -3.71 13.23 10.95
N TYR A 214 -2.93 12.15 11.01
CA TYR A 214 -2.84 11.18 9.90
C TYR A 214 -4.21 10.60 9.54
N PHE A 215 -4.98 10.16 10.55
CA PHE A 215 -6.27 9.52 10.32
C PHE A 215 -7.30 10.51 9.75
N GLU A 216 -7.29 11.75 10.20
CA GLU A 216 -8.10 12.83 9.64
C GLU A 216 -7.77 13.09 8.17
N ARG A 217 -6.48 13.15 7.84
CA ARG A 217 -6.04 13.30 6.46
C ARG A 217 -6.44 12.09 5.61
N LEU A 218 -6.35 10.89 6.16
CA LEU A 218 -6.82 9.68 5.50
C LEU A 218 -8.32 9.76 5.21
N VAL A 219 -9.14 10.18 6.17
CA VAL A 219 -10.59 10.36 5.99
C VAL A 219 -10.89 11.39 4.89
N ASP A 220 -10.17 12.51 4.84
CA ASP A 220 -10.30 13.53 3.78
C ASP A 220 -9.96 12.96 2.39
N VAL A 221 -8.84 12.23 2.26
CA VAL A 221 -8.44 11.55 1.02
C VAL A 221 -9.50 10.55 0.59
N MET A 222 -9.94 9.66 1.50
CA MET A 222 -10.94 8.64 1.19
C MET A 222 -12.31 9.23 0.82
N GLY A 223 -12.64 10.41 1.36
CA GLY A 223 -13.87 11.14 1.04
C GLY A 223 -13.87 11.72 -0.37
N LYS A 224 -12.71 12.08 -0.92
CA LYS A 224 -12.56 12.56 -2.29
C LYS A 224 -12.64 11.44 -3.33
N MET A 225 -12.29 10.22 -2.92
CA MET A 225 -12.36 9.02 -3.75
C MET A 225 -13.76 8.34 -3.76
N ALA A 226 -14.72 8.86 -2.99
CA ALA A 226 -16.03 8.23 -2.75
C ALA A 226 -17.11 8.70 -3.74
#